data_AF-A0A196KQA5-F1
#
_entry.id   AF-A0A196KQA5-F1
#
_cell.length_a   1.000
_cell.length_b   1.000
_cell.length_c   1.000
_cell.angle_alpha   90.00
_cell.angle_beta   90.00
_cell.angle_gamma   90.00
#
_symmetry.space_group_name_H-M   'P 1'
#
loop_
_entity.id
_entity.type
_entity.pdbx_description
1 polymer ?
#
loop_
_entity_poly.entity_id
_entity_poly.type
_entity_poly.pdbx_seq_one_letter_code
_entity_poly.pdbx_strand_id
1 'polypeptide(L)'
;MSADSARRSVRILTWIGIATGVVGALLVAFPSVLPVGGPWVQLALGIATLVLAFRARKIGIADVEGFDGRLSLFAALLGFLVVFFAGQVAFGLLVEVANS
;
A
#
# COMPACT_ATOMS: atom_id res chain seq x y z
N MET A 1 22.81 -12.46 -6.26
CA MET A 1 22.18 -11.50 -7.20
C MET A 1 23.23 -10.49 -7.62
N SER A 2 23.24 -10.01 -8.87
CA SER A 2 24.12 -8.88 -9.23
C SER A 2 23.53 -7.57 -8.69
N ALA A 3 24.37 -6.60 -8.35
CA ALA A 3 23.95 -5.30 -7.81
C ALA A 3 22.93 -4.58 -8.72
N ASP A 4 23.02 -4.79 -10.03
CA ASP A 4 22.07 -4.21 -11.00
C ASP A 4 20.69 -4.89 -10.99
N SER A 5 20.65 -6.20 -10.74
CA SER A 5 19.39 -6.94 -10.53
C SER A 5 18.67 -6.50 -9.25
N ALA A 6 19.43 -6.17 -8.20
CA ALA A 6 18.90 -5.66 -6.94
C ALA A 6 18.32 -4.25 -7.09
N ARG A 7 19.07 -3.32 -7.71
CA ARG A 7 18.57 -1.97 -8.04
C ARG A 7 17.30 -1.99 -8.88
N ARG A 8 17.24 -2.84 -9.91
CA ARG A 8 16.04 -3.01 -10.75
C ARG A 8 14.84 -3.51 -9.97
N SER A 9 15.05 -4.51 -9.09
CA SER A 9 13.98 -5.08 -8.27
C SER A 9 13.41 -4.07 -7.28
N VAL A 10 14.27 -3.30 -6.60
CA VAL A 10 13.87 -2.22 -5.69
C VAL A 10 13.06 -1.15 -6.43
N ARG A 11 13.51 -0.73 -7.62
CA ARG A 11 12.79 0.25 -8.43
C ARG A 11 11.40 -0.25 -8.82
N ILE A 12 11.29 -1.48 -9.31
CA ILE A 12 10.00 -2.09 -9.70
C ILE A 12 9.07 -2.20 -8.49
N LEU A 13 9.55 -2.75 -7.37
CA LEU A 13 8.73 -2.91 -6.17
C LEU A 13 8.25 -1.56 -5.61
N THR A 14 9.08 -0.54 -5.67
CA THR A 14 8.73 0.79 -5.19
C THR A 14 7.70 1.46 -6.10
N TRP A 15 7.87 1.40 -7.42
CA TRP A 15 6.90 1.95 -8.37
C TRP A 15 5.56 1.21 -8.32
N ILE A 16 5.56 -0.12 -8.22
CA ILE A 16 4.33 -0.88 -8.03
C ILE A 16 3.69 -0.53 -6.70
N GLY A 17 4.46 -0.45 -5.60
CA GLY A 17 3.94 -0.03 -4.30
C GLY A 17 3.27 1.35 -4.36
N ILE A 18 3.91 2.33 -4.99
CA ILE A 18 3.32 3.66 -5.18
C ILE A 18 2.06 3.59 -6.02
N ALA A 19 2.06 2.88 -7.16
CA ALA A 19 0.89 2.75 -8.02
C ALA A 19 -0.30 2.11 -7.28
N THR A 20 -0.06 1.00 -6.59
CA THR A 20 -1.10 0.31 -5.79
C THR A 20 -1.65 1.20 -4.69
N GLY A 21 -0.77 1.94 -4.02
CA GLY A 21 -1.20 2.85 -2.98
C GLY A 21 -2.00 4.03 -3.54
N VAL A 22 -1.58 4.64 -4.66
CA VAL A 22 -2.31 5.74 -5.31
C VAL A 22 -3.71 5.27 -5.72
N VAL A 23 -3.83 4.07 -6.29
CA VAL A 23 -5.13 3.47 -6.60
C VAL A 23 -5.97 3.29 -5.34
N GLY A 24 -5.38 2.77 -4.26
CA GLY A 24 -6.05 2.65 -2.96
C GLY A 24 -6.53 4.00 -2.41
N ALA A 25 -5.71 5.06 -2.50
CA ALA A 25 -6.05 6.39 -2.03
C ALA A 25 -7.16 7.04 -2.88
N LEU A 26 -7.13 6.83 -4.20
CA LEU A 26 -8.20 7.27 -5.09
C LEU A 26 -9.52 6.56 -4.77
N LEU A 27 -9.50 5.26 -4.50
CA LEU A 27 -10.70 4.53 -4.11
C LEU A 27 -11.26 5.01 -2.76
N VAL A 28 -10.40 5.38 -1.82
CA VAL A 28 -10.81 6.01 -0.56
C VAL A 28 -11.44 7.38 -0.81
N ALA A 29 -10.87 8.19 -1.71
CA ALA A 29 -11.38 9.53 -2.06
C ALA A 29 -12.68 9.48 -2.88
N PHE A 30 -12.86 8.44 -3.70
CA PHE A 30 -14.02 8.23 -4.57
C PHE A 30 -14.73 6.91 -4.25
N PRO A 31 -15.39 6.80 -3.09
CA PRO A 31 -16.02 5.55 -2.65
C PRO A 31 -17.18 5.11 -3.56
N SER A 32 -17.79 6.03 -4.31
CA SER A 32 -18.87 5.73 -5.27
C SER A 32 -18.43 4.84 -6.45
N VAL A 33 -17.13 4.68 -6.67
CA VAL A 33 -16.59 3.83 -7.75
C VAL A 33 -16.70 2.34 -7.40
N LEU A 34 -16.78 1.99 -6.10
CA LEU A 34 -16.98 0.61 -5.61
C LEU A 34 -18.09 0.57 -4.55
N PRO A 35 -19.36 0.58 -4.96
CA PRO A 35 -20.50 0.67 -4.05
C PRO A 35 -20.72 -0.58 -3.19
N VAL A 36 -20.24 -1.76 -3.62
CA VAL A 36 -20.35 -3.02 -2.86
C VAL A 36 -18.96 -3.58 -2.60
N GLY A 37 -18.61 -3.81 -1.33
CA GLY A 37 -17.32 -4.36 -0.92
C GLY A 37 -16.12 -3.40 -1.05
N GLY A 38 -16.34 -2.13 -1.39
CA GLY A 38 -15.30 -1.11 -1.56
C GLY A 38 -14.29 -1.03 -0.42
N PRO A 39 -14.71 -1.01 0.87
CA PRO A 39 -13.78 -0.94 2.00
C PRO A 39 -12.84 -2.15 2.09
N TRP A 40 -13.31 -3.35 1.74
CA TRP A 40 -12.48 -4.56 1.76
C TRP A 40 -11.44 -4.56 0.64
N VAL A 41 -11.82 -4.07 -0.54
CA VAL A 41 -10.88 -3.91 -1.68
C VAL A 41 -9.83 -2.85 -1.37
N GLN A 42 -10.24 -1.73 -0.79
CA GLN A 42 -9.32 -0.68 -0.35
C GLN A 42 -8.34 -1.20 0.73
N LEU A 43 -8.82 -1.96 1.71
CA LEU A 43 -7.99 -2.61 2.72
C LEU A 43 -6.97 -3.56 2.09
N ALA A 44 -7.40 -4.42 1.16
CA ALA A 44 -6.50 -5.34 0.46
C ALA A 44 -5.40 -4.58 -0.32
N LEU A 45 -5.75 -3.50 -1.01
CA LEU A 45 -4.80 -2.65 -1.74
C LEU A 45 -3.84 -1.91 -0.80
N GLY A 46 -4.32 -1.40 0.33
CA GLY A 46 -3.50 -0.77 1.34
C GLY A 46 -2.48 -1.74 1.96
N ILE A 47 -2.92 -2.96 2.30
CA ILE A 47 -2.05 -4.02 2.83
C ILE A 47 -1.03 -4.44 1.76
N ALA A 48 -1.44 -4.66 0.52
CA ALA A 48 -0.53 -5.00 -0.58
C ALA A 48 0.55 -3.92 -0.77
N THR A 49 0.15 -2.64 -0.69
CA THR A 49 1.07 -1.50 -0.76
C THR A 49 2.11 -1.53 0.36
N LEU A 50 1.68 -1.77 1.60
CA LEU A 50 2.58 -1.90 2.75
C LEU A 50 3.57 -3.05 2.56
N VAL A 51 3.09 -4.23 2.18
CA VAL A 51 3.93 -5.41 1.96
C VAL A 51 4.98 -5.14 0.88
N LEU A 52 4.58 -4.52 -0.22
CA LEU A 52 5.50 -4.16 -1.31
C LEU A 52 6.53 -3.12 -0.86
N ALA A 53 6.13 -2.10 -0.12
CA ALA A 53 7.01 -1.07 0.42
C ALA A 53 8.06 -1.66 1.37
N PHE A 54 7.64 -2.52 2.30
CA PHE A 54 8.57 -3.19 3.22
C PHE A 54 9.48 -4.21 2.51
N ARG A 55 8.99 -4.92 1.49
CA ARG A 55 9.82 -5.79 0.66
C ARG A 55 10.87 -5.01 -0.12
N ALA A 56 10.50 -3.89 -0.74
CA ALA A 56 11.44 -3.00 -1.43
C ALA A 56 12.53 -2.51 -0.47
N ARG A 57 12.15 -2.11 0.75
CA ARG A 57 13.07 -1.68 1.80
C ARG A 57 14.00 -2.79 2.26
N LYS A 58 13.50 -4.01 2.46
CA LYS A 58 14.31 -5.17 2.86
C LYS A 58 15.41 -5.46 1.84
N ILE A 59 15.07 -5.48 0.55
CA ILE A 59 16.03 -5.74 -0.53
C ILE A 59 17.00 -4.55 -0.69
N GLY A 60 16.50 -3.32 -0.59
CA GLY A 60 17.33 -2.12 -0.68
C GLY A 60 18.42 -2.04 0.39
N ILE A 61 18.07 -2.34 1.65
CA ILE A 61 19.04 -2.32 2.76
C ILE A 61 20.06 -3.46 2.64
N ALA A 62 19.63 -4.64 2.17
CA ALA A 62 20.49 -5.83 2.13
C ALA A 62 21.45 -5.85 0.93
N ASP A 63 20.99 -5.41 -0.25
CA ASP A 63 21.68 -5.66 -1.53
C ASP A 63 22.10 -4.39 -2.28
N VAL A 64 21.78 -3.18 -1.78
CA VAL A 64 22.09 -1.91 -2.47
C VAL A 64 22.94 -0.99 -1.59
N GLU A 65 24.20 -0.83 -1.96
CA GLU A 65 25.13 0.12 -1.34
C GLU A 65 24.64 1.56 -1.61
N GLY A 66 24.43 2.35 -0.55
CA GLY A 66 23.90 3.72 -0.64
C GLY A 66 22.37 3.84 -0.83
N PHE A 67 21.59 2.85 -0.39
CA PHE A 67 20.13 2.86 -0.52
C PHE A 67 19.45 4.07 0.17
N ASP A 68 18.82 4.94 -0.64
CA ASP A 68 17.92 5.98 -0.15
C ASP A 68 16.52 5.41 0.10
N GLY A 69 16.24 5.08 1.37
CA GLY A 69 14.98 4.44 1.78
C GLY A 69 13.75 5.35 1.77
N ARG A 70 13.89 6.65 1.50
CA ARG A 70 12.80 7.63 1.62
C ARG A 70 11.60 7.29 0.73
N LEU A 71 11.83 6.85 -0.49
CA LEU A 71 10.76 6.54 -1.45
C LEU A 71 9.93 5.32 -1.00
N SER A 72 10.58 4.29 -0.44
CA SER A 72 9.86 3.15 0.15
C SER A 72 9.08 3.55 1.40
N LEU A 73 9.60 4.52 2.17
CA LEU A 73 8.92 5.06 3.34
C LEU A 73 7.67 5.87 2.96
N PHE A 74 7.75 6.67 1.88
CA PHE A 74 6.57 7.33 1.31
C PHE A 74 5.51 6.32 0.86
N ALA A 75 5.91 5.26 0.16
CA ALA A 75 4.98 4.20 -0.24
C ALA A 75 4.34 3.51 0.98
N ALA A 76 5.11 3.28 2.05
CA ALA A 76 4.59 2.72 3.28
C ALA A 76 3.58 3.65 3.99
N LEU A 77 3.87 4.95 4.07
CA LEU A 77 2.93 5.93 4.61
C LEU A 77 1.63 5.98 3.80
N LEU A 78 1.75 5.87 2.48
CA LEU A 78 0.61 5.87 1.59
C LEU A 78 -0.24 4.60 1.77
N GLY A 79 0.37 3.42 1.83
CA GLY A 79 -0.31 2.18 2.17
C GLY A 79 -0.99 2.23 3.55
N PHE A 80 -0.33 2.84 4.54
CA PHE A 80 -0.89 3.03 5.87
C PHE A 80 -2.14 3.91 5.84
N LEU A 81 -2.11 5.05 5.14
CA LEU A 81 -3.27 5.94 5.00
C LEU A 81 -4.47 5.20 4.39
N VAL A 82 -4.24 4.43 3.32
CA VAL A 82 -5.29 3.63 2.68
C VAL A 82 -5.90 2.63 3.66
N VAL A 83 -5.07 1.87 4.37
CA VAL A 83 -5.56 0.90 5.38
C VAL A 83 -6.33 1.60 6.49
N PHE A 84 -5.80 2.72 7.00
CA PHE A 84 -6.41 3.46 8.09
C PHE A 84 -7.82 3.93 7.73
N PHE A 85 -7.97 4.67 6.62
CA PHE A 85 -9.27 5.20 6.20
C PHE A 85 -10.25 4.09 5.78
N ALA A 86 -9.80 3.11 5.01
CA ALA A 86 -10.63 1.97 4.63
C ALA A 86 -11.10 1.18 5.86
N GLY A 87 -10.24 1.07 6.88
CA GLY A 87 -10.55 0.45 8.16
C GLY A 87 -11.64 1.19 8.94
N GLN A 88 -11.64 2.53 8.94
CA GLN A 88 -12.71 3.30 9.58
C GLN A 88 -14.07 3.03 8.92
N VAL A 89 -14.11 2.98 7.59
CA VAL A 89 -15.35 2.71 6.83
C VAL A 89 -15.83 1.27 7.04
N ALA A 90 -14.92 0.29 6.95
CA ALA A 90 -15.24 -1.11 7.18
C ALA A 90 -15.77 -1.35 8.60
N PHE A 91 -15.16 -0.71 9.60
CA PHE A 91 -15.62 -0.79 10.98
C PHE A 91 -17.00 -0.17 11.16
N GLY A 92 -17.26 1.00 10.55
CA GLY A 92 -18.59 1.63 10.54
C GLY A 92 -19.67 0.69 10.01
N LEU A 93 -19.42 0.00 8.89
CA LEU A 93 -20.34 -0.98 8.32
C LEU A 93 -20.56 -2.18 9.24
N LEU A 94 -19.50 -2.69 9.88
CA LEU A 94 -19.64 -3.81 10.83
C LEU A 94 -20.48 -3.42 12.05
N VAL A 95 -20.31 -2.20 12.57
CA VAL A 95 -21.10 -1.68 13.69
C VAL A 95 -22.56 -1.49 13.29
N GLU A 96 -22.83 -0.99 12.08
CA GLU A 96 -24.18 -0.87 11.55
C GLU A 96 -24.89 -2.24 11.47
N VAL A 97 -24.21 -3.25 10.92
CA VAL A 97 -24.71 -4.64 10.84
C VAL A 97 -24.86 -5.27 12.22
N ALA A 98 -23.99 -4.96 13.18
CA ALA A 98 -24.08 -5.51 14.53
C ALA A 98 -25.27 -4.92 15.33
N ASN A 99 -25.74 -3.73 14.96
CA ASN A 99 -26.84 -3.03 15.61
C ASN A 99 -28.19 -3.18 14.88
N SER A 100 -28.22 -3.90 13.75
CA SER A 100 -29.43 -4.24 12.98
C SER A 100 -29.99 -5.60 13.37
#